data_AF-A0A4Q3KZQ4-F1
#
_entry.id   AF-A0A4Q3KZQ4-F1
#
_cell.length_a   1.000
_cell.length_b   1.000
_cell.length_c   1.000
_cell.angle_alpha   90.00
_cell.angle_beta   90.00
_cell.angle_gamma   90.00
#
_symmetry.space_group_name_H-M   'P 1'
#
loop_
_entity.id
_entity.type
_entity.pdbx_description
1 polymer ?
#
loop_
_entity_poly.entity_id
_entity_poly.type
_entity_poly.pdbx_seq_one_letter_code
_entity_poly.pdbx_strand_id
1 'polypeptide(L)'
;MHPILFSLDLFGLLHRPYSLHTYGLFIATGFLLAVYLSRRQAEREEQDAEAVVDLAFYLLIAGLIGARIVFILTKLPEFWENPLEIFMVWR
;
A
#
# COMPACT_ATOMS: atom_id res chain seq x y z
N MET A 1 -13.91 12.41 -14.31
CA MET A 1 -13.56 11.24 -13.47
C MET A 1 -13.71 11.66 -12.02
N HIS A 2 -14.59 11.02 -11.24
CA HIS A 2 -14.77 11.34 -9.81
C HIS A 2 -13.77 10.51 -8.98
N PRO A 3 -12.74 11.13 -8.36
CA PRO A 3 -11.66 10.41 -7.67
C PRO A 3 -12.06 9.86 -6.28
N ILE A 4 -13.28 10.15 -5.82
CA ILE A 4 -13.78 9.83 -4.48
C ILE A 4 -15.04 8.97 -4.65
N LEU A 5 -14.97 7.69 -4.26
CA LEU A 5 -16.10 6.76 -4.36
C LEU A 5 -16.99 6.81 -3.10
N PHE A 6 -16.38 6.94 -1.92
CA PHE A 6 -17.09 7.04 -0.65
C PHE A 6 -16.33 7.97 0.30
N SER A 7 -17.02 8.98 0.83
CA SER A 7 -16.60 9.66 2.06
C SER A 7 -17.14 8.82 3.23
N LEU A 8 -16.29 7.94 3.77
CA LEU A 8 -16.62 7.19 4.98
C LEU A 8 -16.57 8.15 6.16
N ASP A 9 -17.73 8.69 6.52
CA ASP A 9 -17.97 9.21 7.86
C ASP A 9 -18.11 7.99 8.77
N LEU A 10 -16.97 7.48 9.26
CA LEU A 10 -16.91 6.27 10.07
C LEU A 10 -17.65 6.55 11.39
N PHE A 11 -18.96 6.30 11.38
CA PHE A 11 -19.85 6.36 12.54
C PHE A 11 -19.72 7.66 13.35
N GLY A 12 -19.51 8.81 12.69
CA GLY A 12 -19.42 10.13 13.34
C GLY A 12 -18.23 10.31 14.30
N LEU A 13 -17.25 9.40 14.31
CA LEU A 13 -16.16 9.38 15.29
C LEU A 13 -14.92 10.21 14.87
N LEU A 14 -14.81 10.58 13.58
CA LEU A 14 -13.63 11.25 13.03
C LEU A 14 -13.99 12.66 12.53
N HIS A 15 -13.35 13.66 13.11
CA HIS A 15 -13.58 15.10 12.87
C HIS A 15 -13.24 15.58 11.43
N ARG A 16 -12.81 14.69 10.53
CA ARG A 16 -12.59 14.95 9.10
C ARG A 16 -12.98 13.74 8.25
N PRO A 17 -13.67 13.95 7.11
CA PRO A 17 -14.01 12.87 6.19
C PRO A 17 -12.73 12.33 5.54
N TYR A 18 -12.38 11.08 5.85
CA TYR A 18 -11.35 10.38 5.09
C TYR A 18 -11.92 10.04 3.72
N SER A 19 -11.40 10.72 2.69
CA SER A 19 -11.76 10.43 1.29
C SER A 19 -11.09 9.12 0.90
N LEU A 20 -11.86 8.03 0.87
CA LEU A 20 -11.36 6.77 0.34
C LEU A 20 -11.30 6.90 -1.18
N HIS A 21 -10.08 6.99 -1.70
CA HIS A 21 -9.87 7.11 -3.12
C HIS A 21 -10.13 5.77 -3.81
N THR A 22 -10.83 5.82 -4.93
CA THR A 22 -11.20 4.64 -5.75
C THR A 22 -10.00 3.79 -6.13
N TYR A 23 -8.87 4.41 -6.47
CA TYR A 23 -7.66 3.68 -6.85
C TYR A 23 -7.09 2.85 -5.68
N GLY A 24 -7.16 3.36 -4.45
CA GLY A 24 -6.69 2.65 -3.26
C GLY A 24 -7.49 1.39 -3.00
N LEU A 25 -8.82 1.47 -3.22
CA LEU A 25 -9.70 0.30 -3.15
C LEU A 25 -9.30 -0.77 -4.16
N PHE A 26 -9.11 -0.40 -5.44
CA PHE A 26 -8.71 -1.36 -6.47
C PHE A 26 -7.32 -1.98 -6.22
N ILE A 27 -6.36 -1.20 -5.71
CA ILE A 27 -5.04 -1.70 -5.33
C ILE A 27 -5.18 -2.72 -4.19
N ALA A 28 -5.92 -2.39 -3.14
CA ALA A 28 -6.13 -3.28 -2.00
C ALA A 28 -6.83 -4.58 -2.43
N THR A 29 -7.89 -4.48 -3.24
CA THR A 29 -8.58 -5.66 -3.78
C THR A 29 -7.68 -6.50 -4.66
N GLY A 30 -6.87 -5.89 -5.54
CA GLY A 30 -5.90 -6.59 -6.38
C GLY A 30 -4.86 -7.34 -5.54
N PHE A 31 -4.33 -6.70 -4.50
CA PHE A 31 -3.40 -7.34 -3.57
C PHE A 31 -4.03 -8.53 -2.84
N LEU A 32 -5.24 -8.37 -2.28
CA LEU A 32 -5.94 -9.46 -1.59
C LEU A 32 -6.22 -10.65 -2.52
N LEU A 33 -6.64 -10.38 -3.77
CA LEU A 33 -6.83 -11.43 -4.77
C LEU A 33 -5.52 -12.16 -5.10
N ALA A 34 -4.41 -11.42 -5.23
CA ALA A 34 -3.11 -12.02 -5.47
C ALA A 34 -2.69 -12.95 -4.33
N VAL A 35 -2.82 -12.51 -3.06
CA VAL A 35 -2.52 -13.35 -1.89
C VAL A 35 -3.41 -14.59 -1.84
N TYR A 36 -4.71 -14.43 -2.07
CA TYR A 36 -5.66 -15.54 -2.08
C TYR A 36 -5.31 -16.59 -3.16
N LEU A 37 -5.01 -16.15 -4.38
CA LEU A 37 -4.64 -17.05 -5.47
C LEU A 37 -3.29 -17.73 -5.21
N SER A 38 -2.29 -16.99 -4.74
CA SER A 38 -0.97 -17.56 -4.40
C SER A 38 -1.06 -18.59 -3.29
N ARG A 39 -1.84 -18.30 -2.23
CA ARG A 39 -2.08 -19.25 -1.15
C ARG A 39 -2.76 -20.51 -1.67
N ARG A 40 -3.82 -20.36 -2.46
CA ARG A 40 -4.53 -21.50 -3.07
C ARG A 40 -3.62 -22.31 -3.98
N GLN A 41 -2.70 -21.67 -4.69
CA GLN A 41 -1.72 -22.35 -5.54
C GLN A 41 -0.71 -23.13 -4.70
N ALA A 42 -0.22 -22.56 -3.60
CA ALA A 42 0.68 -23.25 -2.68
C ALA A 42 0.04 -24.49 -2.05
N GLU A 43 -1.23 -24.41 -1.63
CA GLU A 43 -1.99 -25.58 -1.14
C GLU A 43 -2.10 -26.69 -2.20
N ARG A 44 -2.20 -26.34 -3.49
CA ARG A 44 -2.26 -27.31 -4.60
C ARG A 44 -0.92 -27.94 -4.92
N GLU A 45 0.17 -27.26 -4.61
CA GLU A 45 1.54 -27.72 -4.84
C GLU A 45 2.14 -28.39 -3.58
N GLU A 46 1.33 -28.65 -2.56
CA GLU A 46 1.76 -29.20 -1.26
C GLU A 46 2.85 -28.34 -0.59
N GLN A 47 2.83 -27.03 -0.87
CA GLN A 47 3.71 -26.04 -0.24
C GLN A 47 3.04 -25.42 0.99
N ASP A 48 3.87 -24.79 1.83
CA ASP A 48 3.41 -24.07 3.00
C ASP A 48 2.66 -22.79 2.61
N ALA A 49 1.33 -22.87 2.70
CA ALA A 49 0.41 -21.78 2.42
C ALA A 49 0.54 -20.62 3.42
N GLU A 50 0.98 -20.90 4.65
CA GLU A 50 1.18 -19.88 5.69
C GLU A 50 2.42 -19.04 5.39
N ALA A 51 3.51 -19.70 4.98
CA ALA A 51 4.72 -19.01 4.50
C ALA A 51 4.44 -18.06 3.32
N VAL A 52 3.49 -18.38 2.44
CA VAL A 52 3.08 -17.48 1.34
C VAL A 52 2.39 -16.23 1.85
N VAL A 53 1.53 -16.36 2.87
CA VAL A 53 0.85 -15.21 3.48
C VAL A 53 1.84 -14.34 4.23
N ASP A 54 2.77 -14.94 4.97
CA ASP A 54 3.86 -14.23 5.66
C ASP A 54 4.72 -13.46 4.65
N LEU A 55 5.13 -14.11 3.57
CA LEU A 55 5.89 -13.48 2.50
C LEU A 55 5.12 -12.32 1.88
N ALA A 56 3.82 -12.48 1.61
CA ALA A 56 2.99 -11.41 1.08
C ALA A 56 2.95 -10.20 2.01
N PHE A 57 2.91 -10.40 3.32
CA PHE A 57 2.97 -9.32 4.30
C PHE A 57 4.32 -8.59 4.26
N TYR A 58 5.45 -9.31 4.23
CA TYR A 58 6.76 -8.69 4.06
C TYR A 58 6.89 -7.94 2.74
N LEU A 59 6.36 -8.48 1.64
CA LEU A 59 6.36 -7.84 0.34
C LEU A 59 5.51 -6.56 0.31
N LEU A 60 4.39 -6.53 1.05
CA LEU A 60 3.58 -5.32 1.19
C LEU A 60 4.39 -4.18 1.83
N ILE A 61 5.09 -4.47 2.93
CA ILE A 61 5.94 -3.51 3.64
C ILE A 61 7.12 -3.08 2.76
N ALA A 62 7.80 -4.05 2.15
CA ALA A 62 8.92 -3.80 1.25
C ALA A 62 8.50 -2.97 0.04
N GLY A 63 7.30 -3.20 -0.51
CA GLY A 63 6.73 -2.42 -1.60
C GLY A 63 6.47 -0.97 -1.20
N LEU A 64 5.93 -0.73 -0.01
CA LEU A 64 5.71 0.63 0.51
C LEU A 64 7.04 1.38 0.71
N ILE A 65 8.03 0.73 1.34
CA ILE A 65 9.36 1.31 1.55
C ILE A 65 10.05 1.54 0.21
N GLY A 66 10.03 0.56 -0.69
CA GLY A 66 10.64 0.64 -2.02
C GLY A 66 10.04 1.76 -2.87
N ALA A 67 8.71 1.91 -2.87
CA ALA A 67 8.05 3.01 -3.53
C ALA A 67 8.54 4.37 -3.02
N ARG A 68 8.75 4.50 -1.69
CA ARG A 68 9.30 5.73 -1.12
C ARG A 68 10.75 5.97 -1.50
N ILE A 69 11.59 4.94 -1.49
CA ILE A 69 12.98 5.04 -1.93
C ILE A 69 13.05 5.49 -3.39
N VAL A 70 12.27 4.88 -4.29
CA VAL A 70 12.23 5.28 -5.70
C VAL A 70 11.74 6.73 -5.87
N PHE A 71 10.75 7.15 -5.08
CA PHE A 71 10.30 8.55 -5.07
C PHE A 71 11.43 9.51 -4.67
N ILE A 72 12.20 9.18 -3.63
CA ILE A 72 13.35 9.99 -3.20
C ILE A 72 14.42 10.02 -4.29
N LEU A 73 14.75 8.87 -4.88
CA LEU A 73 15.75 8.76 -5.94
C LEU A 73 15.37 9.57 -7.18
N THR A 74 14.09 9.59 -7.56
CA THR A 74 13.62 10.35 -8.73
C THR A 74 13.59 11.87 -8.49
N LYS A 75 13.50 12.31 -7.23
CA LYS A 75 13.50 13.72 -6.81
C LYS A 75 14.77 14.13 -6.07
N LEU A 76 15.86 13.38 -6.23
CA LEU A 76 17.15 13.62 -5.58
C LEU A 76 17.62 15.08 -5.59
N PRO A 77 17.51 15.83 -6.71
CA PRO A 77 17.91 17.25 -6.73
C PRO A 77 17.10 18.13 -5.78
N GLU A 78 15.79 17.87 -5.63
CA GLU A 78 14.90 18.62 -4.72
C GLU A 78 15.26 18.34 -3.24
N PHE A 79 15.74 17.13 -2.94
CA PHE A 79 16.15 16.74 -1.58
C PHE A 79 17.56 17.22 -1.19
N TRP A 80 18.37 17.71 -2.13
CA TRP A 80 19.72 18.23 -1.83
C TRP A 80 19.67 19.56 -1.07
N GLU A 81 18.60 20.34 -1.27
CA GLU A 81 18.39 21.62 -0.58
C GLU A 81 17.93 21.43 0.88
N ASN A 82 17.23 20.33 1.20
CA ASN A 82 16.84 19.97 2.56
C ASN A 82 16.74 18.44 2.75
N PRO A 83 17.84 17.76 3.14
CA PRO A 83 17.85 16.30 3.31
C PRO A 83 16.93 15.79 4.44
N LEU A 84 16.46 16.68 5.34
CA LEU A 84 15.48 16.33 6.38
C LEU A 84 14.08 16.06 5.81
N GLU A 85 13.75 16.53 4.60
CA GLU A 85 12.45 16.28 3.98
C GLU A 85 12.24 14.81 3.57
N ILE A 86 13.34 14.04 3.46
CA ILE A 86 13.31 12.61 3.18
C ILE A 86 12.45 11.84 4.21
N PHE A 87 12.52 12.27 5.48
CA PHE A 87 11.78 11.65 6.60
C PHE A 87 10.36 12.18 6.78
N MET A 88 9.98 13.28 6.11
CA MET A 88 8.63 13.83 6.20
C MET A 88 7.70 13.12 5.21
N VAL A 89 7.11 12.01 5.65
CA VAL A 89 6.19 11.20 4.83
C VAL A 89 4.79 11.83 4.74
N TRP A 90 4.49 12.78 5.62
CA TRP A 90 3.16 13.40 5.83
C TRP A 90 2.97 14.74 5.12
N ARG A 91 3.97 15.19 4.34
CA ARG A 91 3.85 16.38 3.50
C ARG A 91 3.45 15.96 2.09
#